data_AF-A0A7Y8LVS7-F1
#
_entry.id   AF-A0A7Y8LVS7-F1
#
_cell.length_a   1.000
_cell.length_b   1.000
_cell.length_c   1.000
_cell.angle_alpha   90.00
_cell.angle_beta   90.00
_cell.angle_gamma   90.00
#
_symmetry.space_group_name_H-M   'P 1'
#
loop_
_entity.id
_entity.type
_entity.pdbx_description
1 polymer ?
#
loop_
_entity_poly.entity_id
_entity_poly.type
_entity_poly.pdbx_seq_one_letter_code
_entity_poly.pdbx_strand_id
1 'polypeptide(L)' 'ILRSKDIQDLIISGVMTNLCCETTARDAFMRDYKVFFLIDGTATGRSEHHLATLKNLGYGFAYLMTCEELIQTLK' A
#
# COMPACT_ATOMS: atom_id res chain seq x y z
N ILE A 1 -2.62 -2.24 -18.51
CA ILE A 1 -3.14 -0.87 -18.29
C ILE A 1 -2.08 0.03 -17.66
N LEU A 2 -1.54 -0.28 -16.48
CA LEU A 2 -0.58 0.60 -15.79
C LEU A 2 0.73 0.78 -16.57
N ARG A 3 1.35 -0.32 -17.07
CA ARG A 3 2.56 -0.23 -17.91
C ARG A 3 2.37 0.54 -19.21
N SER A 4 1.21 0.42 -19.86
CA SER A 4 0.92 1.19 -21.08
C SER A 4 0.71 2.68 -20.82
N LYS A 5 0.68 3.10 -19.56
CA LYS A 5 0.60 4.50 -19.12
C LYS A 5 1.90 4.97 -18.46
N ASP A 6 2.97 4.19 -18.57
CA ASP A 6 4.29 4.46 -17.98
C ASP A 6 4.26 4.69 -16.46
N ILE A 7 3.32 4.04 -15.76
CA ILE A 7 3.23 4.11 -14.29
C ILE A 7 4.28 3.15 -13.69
N GLN A 8 5.02 3.65 -12.71
CA GLN A 8 6.05 2.91 -11.97
C GLN A 8 5.76 2.84 -10.46
N ASP A 9 5.05 3.85 -9.95
CA ASP A 9 4.75 4.00 -8.53
C ASP A 9 3.25 3.81 -8.28
N LEU A 10 2.89 3.06 -7.24
CA LEU A 10 1.51 2.76 -6.87
C LEU A 10 1.25 3.12 -5.40
N ILE A 11 0.18 3.87 -5.18
CA ILE A 11 -0.35 4.20 -3.86
C ILE A 11 -1.54 3.29 -3.59
N ILE A 12 -1.52 2.56 -2.47
CA ILE A 12 -2.56 1.62 -2.07
C ILE A 12 -3.37 2.19 -0.91
N SER A 13 -4.69 2.27 -1.11
CA SER A 13 -5.69 2.68 -0.13
C SER A 13 -6.94 1.79 -0.22
N GLY A 14 -7.87 1.93 0.73
CA GLY A 14 -9.16 1.23 0.71
C GLY A 14 -9.33 0.13 1.76
N VAL A 15 -10.28 -0.78 1.53
CA VAL A 15 -10.64 -1.86 2.46
C VAL A 15 -10.79 -3.18 1.73
N MET A 16 -10.36 -4.32 2.27
CA MET A 16 -9.75 -4.53 3.59
C MET A 16 -8.22 -4.58 3.56
N THR A 17 -7.57 -3.96 4.57
CA THR A 17 -6.11 -3.89 4.72
C THR A 17 -5.41 -5.24 4.47
N ASN A 18 -5.82 -6.28 5.20
CA ASN A 18 -5.19 -7.61 5.19
C ASN A 18 -5.68 -8.54 4.07
N LEU A 19 -6.54 -8.06 3.17
CA LEU A 19 -7.08 -8.87 2.07
C LEU A 19 -6.74 -8.23 0.73
N CYS A 20 -7.68 -7.52 0.10
CA CYS A 20 -7.47 -6.97 -1.23
C CYS A 20 -6.34 -5.93 -1.25
N CYS A 21 -6.19 -5.10 -0.22
CA CYS A 21 -5.10 -4.11 -0.18
C CYS A 21 -3.73 -4.80 -0.10
N GLU A 22 -3.53 -5.72 0.86
CA GLU A 22 -2.28 -6.49 1.00
C GLU A 22 -1.96 -7.32 -0.24
N THR A 23 -2.96 -8.02 -0.79
CA THR A 23 -2.78 -8.86 -1.98
C THR A 23 -2.35 -8.02 -3.17
N THR A 24 -2.98 -6.86 -3.37
CA THR A 24 -2.62 -5.92 -4.44
C THR A 24 -1.22 -5.35 -4.23
N ALA A 25 -0.86 -4.97 -3.00
CA ALA A 25 0.47 -4.44 -2.68
C ALA A 25 1.58 -5.47 -2.98
N ARG A 26 1.37 -6.73 -2.61
CA ARG A 26 2.33 -7.82 -2.88
C ARG A 26 2.45 -8.12 -4.37
N ASP A 27 1.32 -8.20 -5.10
CA ASP A 27 1.32 -8.43 -6.55
C ASP A 27 2.00 -7.27 -7.29
N ALA A 28 1.76 -6.03 -6.87
CA ALA A 28 2.44 -4.85 -7.39
C ALA A 28 3.96 -4.92 -7.19
N PHE A 29 4.40 -5.21 -5.96
CA PHE A 29 5.83 -5.36 -5.64
C PHE A 29 6.49 -6.44 -6.51
N MET A 30 5.86 -7.61 -6.63
CA MET A 30 6.34 -8.74 -7.45
C MET A 30 6.43 -8.42 -8.95
N ARG A 31 5.78 -7.35 -9.41
CA ARG A 31 5.78 -6.87 -10.80
C ARG A 31 6.68 -5.65 -10.99
N ASP A 32 7.59 -5.39 -10.07
CA ASP A 32 8.52 -4.27 -10.07
C ASP A 32 7.82 -2.90 -10.08
N TYR A 33 6.74 -2.76 -9.30
CA TYR A 33 6.19 -1.45 -8.95
C TYR A 33 6.74 -1.00 -7.60
N LYS A 34 7.01 0.30 -7.46
CA LYS A 34 7.27 0.90 -6.15
C LYS A 34 5.94 1.09 -5.44
N VAL A 35 5.78 0.46 -4.28
CA VAL A 35 4.50 0.44 -3.56
C VAL A 35 4.56 1.34 -2.34
N PHE A 36 3.61 2.27 -2.26
CA PHE A 36 3.33 3.09 -1.10
C PHE A 36 1.99 2.67 -0.50
N PHE A 37 1.97 2.29 0.77
CA PHE A 37 0.79 1.74 1.43
C PHE A 37 0.32 2.68 2.53
N LEU A 38 -0.93 3.16 2.43
CA LEU A 38 -1.44 4.17 3.36
C LEU A 38 -1.90 3.55 4.68
N ILE A 39 -1.25 3.98 5.77
CA ILE A 39 -1.52 3.50 7.14
C ILE A 39 -2.94 3.92 7.56
N ASP A 40 -3.25 5.20 7.44
CA ASP A 40 -4.55 5.82 7.76
C ASP A 40 -5.49 5.90 6.55
N GLY A 41 -5.03 5.48 5.38
CA GLY A 41 -5.82 5.36 4.14
C GLY A 41 -6.34 3.93 3.88
N THR A 42 -6.07 2.98 4.78
CA THR A 42 -6.61 1.62 4.69
C THR A 42 -7.32 1.21 5.99
N ALA A 43 -8.29 0.30 5.91
CA ALA A 43 -8.97 -0.21 7.10
C ALA A 43 -9.38 -1.68 6.96
N THR A 44 -9.63 -2.34 8.10
CA THR A 44 -10.22 -3.69 8.19
C THR A 44 -10.97 -3.85 9.51
N GLY A 45 -11.75 -4.91 9.66
CA GLY A 45 -12.66 -5.10 10.80
C GLY A 45 -11.97 -5.37 12.15
N ARG A 46 -10.67 -5.68 12.16
CA ARG A 46 -9.89 -5.89 13.39
C ARG A 46 -8.53 -5.22 13.33
N SER A 47 -8.18 -4.49 14.39
CA SER A 47 -6.90 -3.79 14.52
C SER A 47 -5.70 -4.74 14.45
N GLU A 48 -5.84 -5.96 14.96
CA GLU A 48 -4.79 -7.00 14.90
C GLU A 48 -4.40 -7.36 13.46
N HIS A 49 -5.37 -7.50 12.57
CA HIS A 49 -5.13 -7.79 11.16
C HIS A 49 -4.51 -6.59 10.43
N HIS A 50 -4.99 -5.38 10.75
CA HIS A 50 -4.43 -4.14 10.21
C HIS A 50 -2.94 -4.02 10.56
N LEU A 51 -2.60 -4.12 11.86
CA LEU A 51 -1.22 -3.99 12.33
C LEU A 51 -0.31 -5.12 11.83
N ALA A 52 -0.79 -6.36 11.78
CA ALA A 52 -0.01 -7.49 11.25
C ALA A 52 0.35 -7.26 9.77
N THR A 53 -0.61 -6.77 8.98
CA THR A 53 -0.39 -6.42 7.57
C THR A 53 0.66 -5.33 7.41
N LEU A 54 0.52 -4.23 8.16
CA LEU A 54 1.47 -3.12 8.10
C LEU A 54 2.89 -3.58 8.44
N LYS A 55 3.07 -4.38 9.51
CA LYS A 55 4.38 -4.95 9.86
C LYS A 55 4.99 -5.78 8.73
N ASN A 56 4.19 -6.65 8.12
CA ASN A 56 4.66 -7.53 7.06
C ASN A 56 4.98 -6.77 5.76
N LEU A 57 4.14 -5.80 5.38
CA LEU A 57 4.37 -5.00 4.20
C LEU A 57 5.57 -4.07 4.36
N GLY A 58 5.70 -3.40 5.51
CA GLY A 58 6.81 -2.52 5.82
C GLY A 58 8.17 -3.23 5.93
N TYR A 59 8.18 -4.54 6.16
CA TYR A 59 9.43 -5.32 6.23
C TYR A 59 10.12 -5.44 4.86
N GLY A 60 9.37 -5.47 3.75
CA GLY A 60 10.02 -5.66 2.45
C GLY A 60 9.14 -5.56 1.21
N PHE A 61 7.86 -5.21 1.32
CA PHE A 61 6.95 -5.15 0.17
C PHE A 61 6.51 -3.72 -0.18
N ALA A 62 6.47 -2.80 0.79
CA ALA A 62 5.96 -1.45 0.57
C ALA A 62 6.57 -0.42 1.53
N TYR A 63 6.62 0.84 1.09
CA TYR A 63 6.83 1.99 1.95
C TYR A 63 5.52 2.34 2.65
N LEU A 64 5.50 2.35 3.97
CA LEU A 64 4.33 2.78 4.74
C LEU A 64 4.35 4.29 4.90
N MET A 65 3.20 4.93 4.69
CA MET A 65 3.06 6.38 4.90
C MET A 65 1.64 6.75 5.33
N THR A 66 1.49 7.91 5.95
CA THR A 66 0.18 8.52 6.20
C THR A 66 -0.31 9.28 4.97
N CYS A 67 -1.62 9.55 4.91
CA CYS A 67 -2.22 10.38 3.87
C CYS A 67 -1.62 11.79 3.88
N GLU A 68 -1.29 12.32 5.07
CA GLU A 68 -0.65 13.62 5.23
C GLU A 68 0.77 13.62 4.62
N GLU A 69 1.60 12.63 4.97
CA GLU A 69 2.95 12.47 4.39
C GLU A 69 2.90 12.35 2.86
N LEU A 70 1.91 11.61 2.33
CA LEU A 70 1.70 11.49 0.90
C LEU A 70 1.41 12.85 0.26
N ILE A 71 0.46 13.60 0.83
CA ILE A 71 0.07 14.92 0.29
C ILE A 71 1.26 15.88 0.29
N GLN A 72 2.14 15.84 1.29
CA GLN A 72 3.34 16.67 1.30
C GLN A 72 4.38 16.23 0.27
N THR A 73 4.47 14.93 -0.03
CA THR A 73 5.43 14.38 -1.01
C THR A 73 5.02 14.68 -2.46
N LEU A 74 3.73 14.89 -2.73
CA LEU A 74 3.20 15.16 -4.07
C LEU A 74 3.24 16.64 -4.49
N LYS A 75 3.61 17.55 -3.59
CA LYS A 75 3.76 18.99 -3.87
C LYS A 75 5.14 19.29 -4.43
#